data_AF-A0A367K8P5-F1
#
_entry.id   AF-A0A367K8P5-F1
#
_cell.length_a   1.000
_cell.length_b   1.000
_cell.length_c   1.000
_cell.angle_alpha   90.00
_cell.angle_beta   90.00
_cell.angle_gamma   90.00
#
_symmetry.space_group_name_H-M   'P 1'
#
loop_
_entity.id
_entity.type
_entity.pdbx_description
1 polymer ?
#
loop_
_entity_poly.entity_id
_entity_poly.type
_entity_poly.pdbx_seq_one_letter_code
_entity_poly.pdbx_strand_id
1 'polypeptide(L)'
;MSNSRQSSTDSDLFDSCESTTQIKRVGRKLIEDDASIDDPKAYRRLRNRINQRNYRERKNDRIKKLLREIQELTEINSKMKQDFTVEIHRLRLENERLKQEMDFMKQTHPFESFITEGGLKQEPVEQQGEEKILKCAPDNEQCCRKQIMSILYQSIGSHCKIRQIQANVTSYCPEFNVNKLPLTLQNKIKYEPDSIASDTDIHSYIHCINQAYS
;
A
#
# COMPACT_ATOMS: atom_id res chain seq x y z
N MET A 1 25.90 13.17 -46.54
CA MET A 1 26.75 12.12 -47.13
C MET A 1 26.97 11.04 -46.08
N SER A 2 26.74 9.80 -46.48
CA SER A 2 26.83 8.57 -45.71
C SER A 2 28.25 8.26 -45.23
N ASN A 3 28.37 7.51 -44.12
CA ASN A 3 29.31 6.39 -43.87
C ASN A 3 29.15 5.98 -42.39
N SER A 4 28.56 4.84 -41.98
CA SER A 4 28.61 3.43 -42.39
C SER A 4 29.82 2.66 -41.81
N ARG A 5 29.49 1.79 -40.82
CA ARG A 5 30.15 0.53 -40.39
C ARG A 5 31.52 0.68 -39.68
N GLN A 6 31.95 -0.16 -38.74
CA GLN A 6 31.79 -1.62 -38.60
C GLN A 6 31.86 -2.07 -37.13
N SER A 7 31.12 -3.14 -36.84
CA SER A 7 31.35 -4.07 -35.74
C SER A 7 32.63 -4.87 -35.94
N SER A 8 33.35 -5.18 -34.86
CA SER A 8 34.22 -6.36 -34.82
C SER A 8 34.15 -6.94 -33.40
N THR A 9 33.51 -8.10 -33.32
CA THR A 9 33.72 -9.10 -32.27
C THR A 9 35.04 -9.80 -32.58
N ASP A 10 35.90 -9.94 -31.58
CA ASP A 10 36.76 -11.12 -31.52
C ASP A 10 36.93 -11.57 -30.08
N SER A 11 36.86 -12.88 -29.91
CA SER A 11 36.80 -13.56 -28.62
C SER A 11 38.13 -14.25 -28.45
N ASP A 12 38.86 -13.99 -27.36
CA ASP A 12 39.90 -14.91 -26.91
C ASP A 12 39.94 -14.94 -25.38
N LEU A 13 39.43 -16.06 -24.86
CA LEU A 13 39.86 -16.67 -23.61
C LEU A 13 41.34 -17.01 -23.73
N PHE A 14 42.18 -16.69 -22.73
CA PHE A 14 42.98 -17.64 -21.95
C PHE A 14 43.93 -16.91 -20.98
N ASP A 15 43.63 -17.13 -19.71
CA ASP A 15 44.46 -17.21 -18.51
C ASP A 15 46.01 -17.07 -18.64
N SER A 16 46.60 -16.08 -17.95
CA SER A 16 47.79 -16.28 -17.09
C SER A 16 48.25 -14.98 -16.44
N CYS A 17 48.51 -15.08 -15.13
CA CYS A 17 49.05 -14.06 -14.24
C CYS A 17 50.34 -13.40 -14.75
N GLU A 18 50.35 -12.08 -14.90
CA GLU A 18 51.55 -11.28 -14.61
C GLU A 18 51.23 -9.78 -14.50
N SER A 19 51.59 -9.22 -13.33
CA SER A 19 52.07 -7.85 -13.17
C SER A 19 51.23 -6.72 -13.80
N THR A 20 49.97 -6.54 -13.35
CA THR A 20 49.21 -5.33 -13.70
C THR A 20 49.77 -4.13 -12.92
N THR A 21 50.75 -3.48 -13.53
CA THR A 21 51.17 -2.11 -13.23
C THR A 21 49.94 -1.23 -13.05
N GLN A 22 49.73 -0.74 -11.82
CA GLN A 22 48.59 0.09 -11.49
C GLN A 22 48.57 1.34 -12.37
N ILE A 23 47.54 1.47 -13.20
CA ILE A 23 47.24 2.70 -13.94
C ILE A 23 47.04 3.82 -12.91
N LYS A 24 48.03 4.72 -12.83
CA LYS A 24 48.07 5.86 -11.90
C LYS A 24 46.96 6.84 -12.25
N ARG A 25 45.88 6.86 -11.45
CA ARG A 25 44.91 7.96 -11.49
C ARG A 25 45.58 9.23 -10.96
N VAL A 26 45.75 10.22 -11.83
CA VAL A 26 46.23 11.57 -11.50
C VAL A 26 45.47 12.10 -10.27
N GLY A 27 46.20 12.52 -9.23
CA GLY A 27 45.63 13.11 -8.01
C GLY A 27 45.62 12.23 -6.75
N ARG A 28 46.11 10.98 -6.78
CA ARG A 28 46.30 10.17 -5.56
C ARG A 28 47.77 10.14 -5.16
N LYS A 29 48.10 10.70 -3.99
CA LYS A 29 49.44 10.55 -3.40
C LYS A 29 49.64 9.09 -3.00
N LEU A 30 50.76 8.50 -3.45
CA LEU A 30 51.29 7.24 -2.93
C LEU A 30 51.47 7.43 -1.42
N ILE A 31 50.90 6.54 -0.61
CA ILE A 31 51.08 6.54 0.84
C ILE A 31 52.22 5.57 1.09
N GLU A 32 53.35 6.08 1.56
CA GLU A 32 54.46 5.27 2.03
C GLU A 32 54.05 4.52 3.30
N ASP A 33 54.43 3.25 3.39
CA ASP A 33 54.12 2.37 4.50
C ASP A 33 54.92 2.75 5.75
N ASP A 34 54.19 2.92 6.86
CA ASP A 34 54.57 2.73 8.26
C ASP A 34 56.04 2.97 8.65
N ALA A 35 56.44 4.24 8.72
CA ALA A 35 57.47 4.68 9.66
C ALA A 35 56.78 5.14 10.95
N SER A 36 57.24 4.62 12.09
CA SER A 36 56.79 4.92 13.46
C SER A 36 56.27 6.35 13.63
N ILE A 37 54.94 6.49 13.74
CA ILE A 37 54.28 7.78 13.84
C ILE A 37 54.45 8.32 15.27
N ASP A 38 55.61 8.89 15.56
CA ASP A 38 55.90 9.58 16.82
C ASP A 38 55.39 11.04 16.79
N ASP A 39 54.83 11.50 15.66
CA ASP A 39 54.10 12.77 15.55
C ASP A 39 52.62 12.60 15.92
N PRO A 40 52.15 13.20 17.04
CA PRO A 40 50.75 13.12 17.47
C PRO A 40 49.75 13.62 16.42
N LYS A 41 50.14 14.55 15.54
CA LYS A 41 49.25 15.06 14.48
C LYS A 41 49.06 14.05 13.35
N ALA A 42 50.11 13.36 12.94
CA ALA A 42 50.03 12.29 11.94
C ALA A 42 49.15 11.12 12.45
N TYR A 43 49.29 10.71 13.71
CA TYR A 43 48.45 9.66 14.31
C TYR A 43 46.97 10.06 14.32
N ARG A 44 46.66 11.30 14.71
CA ARG A 44 45.28 11.83 14.70
C ARG A 44 44.69 11.82 13.28
N ARG A 45 45.47 12.19 12.26
CA ARG A 45 45.01 12.14 10.84
C ARG A 45 44.73 10.72 10.38
N LEU A 46 45.57 9.75 10.73
CA LEU A 46 45.36 8.34 10.44
C LEU A 46 44.09 7.82 11.10
N ARG A 47 43.91 8.08 12.41
CA ARG A 47 42.72 7.69 13.16
C ARG A 47 41.43 8.28 12.58
N ASN A 48 41.44 9.56 12.20
CA ASN A 48 40.30 10.19 11.55
C ASN A 48 39.98 9.57 10.19
N ARG A 49 41.00 9.18 9.42
CA ARG A 49 40.82 8.48 8.14
C ARG A 49 40.17 7.11 8.34
N ILE A 50 40.64 6.34 9.31
CA ILE A 50 40.06 5.04 9.69
C ILE A 50 38.61 5.22 10.16
N ASN A 51 38.37 6.18 11.06
CA ASN A 51 37.02 6.46 11.56
C ASN A 51 36.06 6.85 10.43
N GLN A 52 36.51 7.66 9.47
CA GLN A 52 35.69 8.05 8.33
C GLN A 52 35.40 6.86 7.41
N ARG A 53 36.38 5.97 7.19
CA ARG A 53 36.18 4.73 6.45
C ARG A 53 35.13 3.85 7.14
N ASN A 54 35.29 3.59 8.44
CA ASN A 54 34.37 2.77 9.21
C ASN A 54 32.96 3.39 9.27
N TYR A 55 32.87 4.72 9.34
CA TYR A 55 31.57 5.40 9.27
C TYR A 55 30.89 5.18 7.90
N ARG A 56 31.63 5.32 6.80
CA ARG A 56 31.12 5.07 5.45
C ARG A 56 30.69 3.61 5.27
N GLU A 57 31.47 2.68 5.80
CA GLU A 57 31.17 1.25 5.76
C GLU A 57 29.88 0.94 6.51
N ARG A 58 29.75 1.36 7.78
CA ARG A 58 28.51 1.17 8.55
C ARG A 58 27.29 1.80 7.88
N LYS A 59 27.46 2.98 7.27
CA LYS A 59 26.38 3.64 6.52
C LYS A 59 25.98 2.80 5.31
N ASN A 60 26.95 2.32 4.53
CA ASN A 60 26.70 1.47 3.38
C ASN A 60 26.05 0.14 3.76
N ASP A 61 26.47 -0.47 4.86
CA ASP A 61 25.87 -1.72 5.35
C ASP A 61 24.42 -1.53 5.78
N ARG A 62 24.10 -0.39 6.43
CA ARG A 62 22.71 -0.05 6.74
C ARG A 62 21.88 0.18 5.49
N ILE A 63 22.43 0.88 4.49
CA ILE A 63 21.76 1.07 3.20
C ILE A 63 21.50 -0.28 2.53
N LYS A 64 22.48 -1.19 2.49
CA LYS A 64 22.31 -2.54 1.94
C LYS A 64 21.24 -3.35 2.68
N LYS A 65 21.18 -3.26 4.01
CA LYS A 65 20.12 -3.90 4.81
C LYS A 65 18.74 -3.36 4.43
N LEU A 66 18.57 -2.04 4.37
CA LEU A 66 17.31 -1.42 4.00
C LEU A 66 16.89 -1.79 2.56
N LEU A 67 17.83 -1.83 1.62
CA LEU A 67 17.52 -2.24 0.24
C LEU A 67 17.06 -3.70 0.16
N ARG A 68 17.68 -4.62 0.92
CA ARG A 68 17.22 -6.01 1.01
C ARG A 68 15.83 -6.12 1.62
N GLU A 69 15.56 -5.39 2.70
CA GLU A 69 14.25 -5.38 3.34
C GLU A 69 13.15 -4.84 2.40
N ILE A 70 13.43 -3.76 1.67
CA ILE A 70 12.51 -3.25 0.64
C ILE A 70 12.25 -4.30 -0.44
N GLN A 71 13.30 -5.00 -0.89
CA GLN A 71 13.17 -6.05 -1.88
C GLN A 71 12.31 -7.22 -1.37
N GLU A 72 12.61 -7.74 -0.17
CA GLU A 72 11.85 -8.82 0.47
C GLU A 72 10.37 -8.46 0.65
N LEU A 73 10.08 -7.25 1.16
CA LEU A 73 8.71 -6.77 1.31
C LEU A 73 7.98 -6.62 -0.03
N THR A 74 8.70 -6.22 -1.08
CA THR A 74 8.13 -6.10 -2.44
C THR A 74 7.80 -7.48 -3.00
N GLU A 75 8.69 -8.46 -2.84
CA GLU A 75 8.48 -9.84 -3.28
C GLU A 75 7.31 -10.50 -2.55
N ILE A 76 7.24 -10.37 -1.22
CA ILE A 76 6.14 -10.88 -0.39
C ILE A 76 4.81 -10.26 -0.83
N ASN A 77 4.75 -8.93 -0.99
CA ASN A 77 3.54 -8.25 -1.45
C ASN A 77 3.13 -8.68 -2.86
N SER A 78 4.08 -8.85 -3.78
CA SER A 78 3.80 -9.33 -5.13
C SER A 78 3.20 -10.73 -5.11
N LYS A 79 3.78 -11.64 -4.31
CA LYS A 79 3.29 -13.01 -4.15
C LYS A 79 1.89 -13.04 -3.55
N MET A 80 1.65 -12.31 -2.46
CA MET A 80 0.32 -12.26 -1.83
C MET A 80 -0.74 -11.72 -2.81
N LYS A 81 -0.43 -10.68 -3.59
CA LYS A 81 -1.36 -10.17 -4.62
C LYS A 81 -1.69 -11.22 -5.67
N GLN A 82 -0.70 -12.00 -6.10
CA GLN A 82 -0.91 -13.08 -7.05
C GLN A 82 -1.80 -14.17 -6.45
N ASP A 83 -1.51 -14.60 -5.22
CA ASP A 83 -2.29 -15.63 -4.52
C ASP A 83 -3.75 -15.18 -4.33
N PHE A 84 -3.98 -13.93 -3.92
CA PHE A 84 -5.34 -13.38 -3.82
C PHE A 84 -6.05 -13.31 -5.16
N THR A 85 -5.34 -12.99 -6.25
CA THR A 85 -5.94 -12.94 -7.58
C THR A 85 -6.42 -14.33 -8.02
N VAL A 86 -5.60 -15.36 -7.77
CA VAL A 86 -5.95 -16.75 -8.06
C VAL A 86 -7.15 -17.20 -7.23
N GLU A 87 -7.15 -16.90 -5.93
CA GLU A 87 -8.24 -17.30 -5.04
C GLU A 87 -9.55 -16.58 -5.36
N ILE A 88 -9.51 -15.28 -5.68
CA ILE A 88 -10.69 -14.54 -6.15
C ILE A 88 -11.26 -15.19 -7.41
N HIS A 89 -10.41 -15.57 -8.37
CA HIS A 89 -10.86 -16.23 -9.58
C HIS A 89 -11.51 -17.59 -9.28
N ARG A 90 -10.90 -18.40 -8.41
CA ARG A 90 -11.46 -19.69 -7.96
C ARG A 90 -12.83 -19.52 -7.30
N LEU A 91 -12.96 -18.55 -6.39
CA LEU A 91 -14.21 -18.28 -5.68
C LEU A 91 -15.30 -17.75 -6.63
N ARG A 92 -14.95 -16.97 -7.65
CA ARG A 92 -15.92 -16.52 -8.66
C ARG A 92 -16.48 -17.69 -9.47
N LEU A 93 -15.61 -18.61 -9.91
CA LEU A 93 -16.04 -19.82 -10.62
C LEU A 93 -16.95 -20.70 -9.75
N GLU A 94 -16.60 -20.94 -8.49
CA GLU A 94 -17.44 -21.74 -7.59
C GLU A 94 -18.78 -21.06 -7.31
N ASN A 95 -18.79 -19.75 -7.10
CA ASN A 95 -20.05 -19.00 -6.94
C ASN A 95 -20.94 -19.08 -8.19
N GLU A 96 -20.35 -19.03 -9.38
CA GLU A 96 -21.11 -19.19 -10.62
C GLU A 96 -21.70 -20.60 -10.74
N ARG A 97 -20.92 -21.63 -10.43
CA ARG A 97 -21.37 -23.03 -10.38
C ARG A 97 -22.55 -23.22 -9.42
N LEU A 98 -22.42 -22.71 -8.19
CA LEU A 98 -23.48 -22.80 -7.17
C LEU A 98 -24.73 -22.02 -7.57
N LYS A 99 -24.59 -20.87 -8.24
CA LYS A 99 -25.74 -20.13 -8.79
C LYS A 99 -26.48 -20.93 -9.85
N GLN A 100 -25.76 -21.56 -10.77
CA GLN A 100 -26.37 -22.44 -11.79
C GLN A 100 -27.10 -23.62 -11.15
N GLU A 101 -26.51 -24.25 -10.13
CA GLU A 101 -27.14 -25.34 -9.38
C GLU A 101 -28.39 -24.89 -8.62
N MET A 102 -28.34 -23.73 -7.97
CA MET A 102 -29.50 -23.11 -7.33
C MET A 102 -30.62 -22.78 -8.32
N ASP A 103 -30.27 -22.25 -9.50
CA ASP A 103 -31.26 -21.92 -10.52
C ASP A 103 -31.87 -23.18 -11.14
N PHE A 104 -31.10 -24.25 -11.31
CA PHE A 104 -31.61 -25.55 -11.72
C PHE A 104 -32.58 -26.12 -10.69
N MET A 105 -32.23 -26.11 -9.41
CA MET A 105 -33.09 -26.57 -8.31
C MET A 105 -34.41 -25.78 -8.23
N LYS A 106 -34.37 -24.46 -8.44
CA LYS A 106 -35.58 -23.62 -8.52
C LYS A 106 -36.48 -23.99 -9.70
N GLN A 107 -35.89 -24.41 -10.83
CA GLN A 107 -36.63 -24.83 -12.02
C GLN A 107 -37.22 -26.24 -11.88
N THR A 108 -36.52 -27.18 -11.24
CA THR A 108 -36.98 -28.57 -11.06
C THR A 108 -38.00 -28.73 -9.94
N HIS A 109 -38.02 -27.82 -8.95
CA HIS A 109 -39.02 -27.78 -7.88
C HIS A 109 -39.72 -26.41 -7.86
N PRO A 110 -40.68 -26.14 -8.76
CA PRO A 110 -41.37 -24.85 -8.84
C PRO A 110 -42.29 -24.54 -7.65
N PHE A 111 -42.32 -25.37 -6.61
CA PHE A 111 -43.30 -25.30 -5.52
C PHE A 111 -42.65 -25.53 -4.17
N GLU A 112 -42.14 -24.44 -3.58
CA GLU A 112 -42.38 -24.08 -2.19
C GLU A 112 -42.03 -22.59 -2.00
N SER A 113 -42.88 -21.73 -2.56
CA SER A 113 -43.05 -20.35 -2.10
C SER A 113 -43.74 -20.26 -0.73
N PHE A 114 -43.89 -21.38 -0.01
CA PHE A 114 -44.60 -21.46 1.27
C PHE A 114 -43.78 -20.98 2.48
N ILE A 115 -42.49 -20.67 2.31
CA ILE A 115 -41.66 -20.02 3.35
C ILE A 115 -41.24 -18.62 2.90
N THR A 116 -42.20 -17.79 2.47
CA THR A 116 -41.94 -16.34 2.27
C THR A 116 -43.01 -15.43 2.88
N GLU A 117 -43.90 -15.93 3.74
CA GLU A 117 -44.73 -15.03 4.57
C GLU A 117 -44.01 -14.49 5.82
N GLY A 118 -42.73 -14.81 6.05
CA GLY A 118 -42.02 -14.35 7.24
C GLY A 118 -40.49 -14.22 7.18
N GLY A 119 -39.86 -14.14 6.00
CA GLY A 119 -38.40 -14.22 5.90
C GLY A 119 -37.77 -13.32 4.83
N LEU A 120 -37.12 -12.25 5.28
CA LEU A 120 -36.00 -11.52 4.65
C LEU A 120 -36.02 -11.44 3.11
N LYS A 121 -36.47 -10.28 2.59
CA LYS A 121 -36.17 -9.85 1.22
C LYS A 121 -34.65 -9.72 1.05
N GLN A 122 -34.00 -10.71 0.44
CA GLN A 122 -32.69 -10.50 -0.17
C GLN A 122 -32.92 -9.90 -1.55
N GLU A 123 -32.74 -8.59 -1.66
CA GLU A 123 -32.62 -7.90 -2.93
C GLU A 123 -31.39 -8.45 -3.69
N PRO A 124 -31.47 -8.66 -5.01
CA PRO A 124 -30.34 -9.10 -5.81
C PRO A 124 -29.27 -8.00 -5.80
N VAL A 125 -28.08 -8.31 -5.28
CA VAL A 125 -26.92 -7.43 -5.39
C VAL A 125 -26.43 -7.47 -6.84
N GLU A 126 -26.99 -6.59 -7.66
CA GLU A 126 -26.40 -6.23 -8.93
C GLU A 126 -25.05 -5.55 -8.66
N GLN A 127 -23.98 -6.17 -9.17
CA GLN A 127 -22.70 -5.52 -9.36
C GLN A 127 -22.82 -4.51 -10.51
N GLN A 128 -23.45 -3.37 -10.25
CA GLN A 128 -23.29 -2.19 -11.10
C GLN A 128 -22.20 -1.29 -10.53
N GLY A 129 -21.35 -0.83 -11.44
CA GLY A 129 -20.13 -0.10 -11.17
C GLY A 129 -20.33 1.20 -10.40
N GLU A 130 -19.28 1.51 -9.64
CA GLU A 130 -18.70 2.83 -9.40
C GLU A 130 -19.62 4.07 -9.44
N GLU A 131 -19.65 4.75 -8.29
CA GLU A 131 -19.87 6.20 -8.15
C GLU A 131 -21.26 6.78 -8.43
N LYS A 132 -22.32 6.10 -8.00
CA LYS A 132 -23.51 6.83 -7.52
C LYS A 132 -23.70 6.55 -6.05
N ILE A 133 -23.24 7.50 -5.25
CA ILE A 133 -23.57 7.65 -3.84
C ILE A 133 -25.12 7.55 -3.73
N LEU A 134 -25.59 6.37 -3.35
CA LEU A 134 -27.01 6.07 -3.23
C LEU A 134 -27.54 6.85 -2.03
N LYS A 135 -28.36 7.87 -2.29
CA LYS A 135 -29.02 8.61 -1.21
C LYS A 135 -30.03 7.69 -0.54
N CYS A 136 -29.93 7.61 0.78
CA CYS A 136 -30.87 6.85 1.58
C CYS A 136 -32.25 7.51 1.62
N ALA A 137 -33.28 6.75 1.29
CA ALA A 137 -34.67 7.11 1.57
C ALA A 137 -34.94 6.99 3.10
N PRO A 138 -35.86 7.80 3.65
CA PRO A 138 -36.10 7.89 5.09
C PRO A 138 -36.59 6.57 5.73
N ASP A 139 -37.18 5.66 4.96
CA ASP A 139 -37.72 4.39 5.49
C ASP A 139 -36.67 3.30 5.76
N ASN A 140 -35.37 3.59 5.53
CA ASN A 140 -34.31 2.57 5.57
C ASN A 140 -33.05 2.97 6.38
N GLU A 141 -33.19 3.84 7.38
CA GLU A 141 -32.09 4.39 8.21
C GLU A 141 -31.13 3.32 8.77
N GLN A 142 -31.65 2.14 9.11
CA GLN A 142 -30.85 1.05 9.67
C GLN A 142 -29.91 0.40 8.64
N CYS A 143 -30.28 0.40 7.36
CA CYS A 143 -29.44 -0.07 6.26
C CYS A 143 -28.30 0.94 5.96
N CYS A 144 -28.62 2.23 6.02
CA CYS A 144 -27.70 3.33 5.77
C CYS A 144 -26.60 3.42 6.81
N ARG A 145 -26.94 3.21 8.09
CA ARG A 145 -25.96 3.12 9.17
C ARG A 145 -24.99 1.95 8.97
N LYS A 146 -25.49 0.76 8.62
CA LYS A 146 -24.62 -0.40 8.37
C LYS A 146 -23.66 -0.11 7.21
N GLN A 147 -24.16 0.54 6.16
CA GLN A 147 -23.37 0.90 5.00
C GLN A 147 -22.25 1.90 5.35
N ILE A 148 -22.55 3.00 6.04
CA ILE A 148 -21.52 3.98 6.41
C ILE A 148 -20.49 3.39 7.36
N MET A 149 -20.90 2.55 8.30
CA MET A 149 -19.98 1.87 9.21
C MET A 149 -19.03 0.94 8.46
N SER A 150 -19.55 0.17 7.50
CA SER A 150 -18.72 -0.68 6.64
C SER A 150 -17.67 0.13 5.87
N ILE A 151 -18.08 1.26 5.27
CA ILE A 151 -17.18 2.17 4.54
C ILE A 151 -16.10 2.73 5.48
N LEU A 152 -16.46 3.15 6.69
CA LEU A 152 -15.51 3.70 7.65
C LEU A 152 -14.50 2.65 8.12
N TYR A 153 -14.93 1.42 8.43
CA TYR A 153 -14.00 0.36 8.82
C TYR A 153 -13.05 -0.03 7.67
N GLN A 154 -13.53 -0.05 6.43
CA GLN A 154 -12.67 -0.31 5.26
C GLN A 154 -11.67 0.82 5.00
N SER A 155 -12.01 2.04 5.43
CA SER A 155 -11.16 3.22 5.26
C SER A 155 -9.94 3.21 6.19
N ILE A 156 -9.95 2.41 7.27
CA ILE A 156 -8.83 2.28 8.21
C ILE A 156 -7.63 1.69 7.48
N GLY A 157 -6.45 2.31 7.63
CA GLY A 157 -5.23 1.92 6.92
C GLY A 157 -5.27 2.18 5.40
N SER A 158 -6.31 2.82 4.88
CA SER A 158 -6.45 3.16 3.46
C SER A 158 -6.05 4.61 3.17
N HIS A 159 -5.65 4.90 1.94
CA HIS A 159 -5.33 6.28 1.49
C HIS A 159 -6.58 7.07 1.09
N CYS A 160 -7.58 7.12 1.97
CA CYS A 160 -8.81 7.86 1.74
C CYS A 160 -8.65 9.34 2.11
N LYS A 161 -9.23 10.24 1.30
CA LYS A 161 -9.21 11.68 1.59
C LYS A 161 -10.32 12.05 2.56
N ILE A 162 -10.08 13.05 3.40
CA ILE A 162 -11.08 13.55 4.36
C ILE A 162 -12.36 13.99 3.66
N ARG A 163 -12.25 14.67 2.51
CA ARG A 163 -13.38 15.07 1.66
C ARG A 163 -14.27 13.89 1.27
N GLN A 164 -13.68 12.74 0.94
CA GLN A 164 -14.39 11.54 0.53
C GLN A 164 -15.16 10.91 1.70
N ILE A 165 -14.52 10.82 2.88
CA ILE A 165 -15.19 10.37 4.10
C ILE A 165 -16.37 11.28 4.42
N GLN A 166 -16.16 12.61 4.41
CA GLN A 166 -17.21 13.57 4.69
C GLN A 166 -18.39 13.47 3.70
N ALA A 167 -18.11 13.26 2.41
CA ALA A 167 -19.15 13.06 1.40
C ALA A 167 -19.97 11.78 1.65
N ASN A 168 -19.30 10.67 2.00
CA ASN A 168 -19.97 9.43 2.35
C ASN A 168 -20.84 9.59 3.60
N VAL A 169 -20.29 10.20 4.67
CA VAL A 169 -21.03 10.47 5.91
C VAL A 169 -22.25 11.34 5.63
N THR A 170 -22.10 12.40 4.84
CA THR A 170 -23.22 13.31 4.51
C THR A 170 -24.31 12.61 3.70
N SER A 171 -23.97 11.64 2.85
CA SER A 171 -24.96 10.91 2.06
C SER A 171 -25.75 9.88 2.86
N TYR A 172 -25.04 9.10 3.69
CA TYR A 172 -25.64 7.99 4.43
C TYR A 172 -26.19 8.43 5.79
N CYS A 173 -25.70 9.54 6.33
CA CYS A 173 -26.13 10.17 7.59
C CYS A 173 -26.28 11.69 7.42
N PRO A 174 -27.33 12.18 6.74
CA PRO A 174 -27.52 13.61 6.50
C PRO A 174 -27.69 14.43 7.79
N GLU A 175 -28.20 13.82 8.86
CA GLU A 175 -28.34 14.43 10.19
C GLU A 175 -27.03 14.51 10.98
N PHE A 176 -25.92 14.01 10.42
CA PHE A 176 -24.64 13.99 11.11
C PHE A 176 -24.09 15.41 11.32
N ASN A 177 -24.00 15.80 12.59
CA ASN A 177 -23.46 17.10 12.96
C ASN A 177 -21.93 17.05 13.09
N VAL A 178 -21.23 17.67 12.14
CA VAL A 178 -19.76 17.78 12.10
C VAL A 178 -19.18 18.41 13.39
N ASN A 179 -19.94 19.28 14.07
CA ASN A 179 -19.49 19.91 15.32
C ASN A 179 -19.32 18.92 16.48
N LYS A 180 -19.84 17.70 16.36
CA LYS A 180 -19.63 16.62 17.35
C LYS A 180 -18.26 15.95 17.22
N LEU A 181 -17.52 16.19 16.13
CA LEU A 181 -16.18 15.65 15.94
C LEU A 181 -15.14 16.41 16.78
N PRO A 182 -13.96 15.82 17.05
CA PRO A 182 -12.86 16.55 17.67
C PRO A 182 -12.46 17.78 16.85
N LEU A 183 -12.09 18.88 17.53
CA LEU A 183 -11.74 20.15 16.87
C LEU A 183 -10.60 20.00 15.84
N THR A 184 -9.67 19.09 16.10
CA THR A 184 -8.58 18.73 15.17
C THR A 184 -9.13 18.23 13.83
N LEU A 185 -10.12 17.34 13.87
CA LEU A 185 -10.76 16.79 12.67
C LEU A 185 -11.67 17.83 11.99
N GLN A 186 -12.39 18.64 12.76
CA GLN A 186 -13.18 19.76 12.21
C GLN A 186 -12.29 20.73 11.40
N ASN A 187 -11.13 21.08 11.93
CA ASN A 187 -10.17 21.95 11.24
C ASN A 187 -9.65 21.30 9.96
N LYS A 188 -9.33 20.00 9.98
CA LYS A 188 -8.92 19.28 8.77
C LYS A 188 -10.02 19.25 7.70
N ILE A 189 -11.27 19.03 8.08
CA ILE A 189 -12.41 19.08 7.14
C ILE A 189 -12.53 20.46 6.50
N LYS A 190 -12.34 21.54 7.28
CA LYS A 190 -12.51 22.91 6.83
C LYS A 190 -11.35 23.44 5.98
N TYR A 191 -10.11 23.19 6.39
CA TYR A 191 -8.92 23.81 5.82
C TYR A 191 -8.08 22.87 4.96
N GLU A 192 -8.16 21.55 5.18
CA GLU A 192 -7.33 20.54 4.51
C GLU A 192 -8.15 19.33 4.01
N PRO A 193 -9.23 19.53 3.24
CA PRO A 193 -10.15 18.45 2.87
C PRO A 193 -9.50 17.38 1.98
N ASP A 194 -8.44 17.72 1.25
CA ASP A 194 -7.73 16.78 0.36
C ASP A 194 -6.59 16.02 1.04
N SER A 195 -6.37 16.25 2.34
CA SER A 195 -5.42 15.47 3.13
C SER A 195 -5.91 14.04 3.34
N ILE A 196 -4.97 13.11 3.50
CA ILE A 196 -5.26 11.70 3.78
C ILE A 196 -5.75 11.62 5.23
N ALA A 197 -6.89 10.96 5.43
CA ALA A 197 -7.42 10.74 6.76
C ALA A 197 -6.54 9.72 7.52
N SER A 198 -6.23 10.04 8.78
CA SER A 198 -5.57 9.09 9.68
C SER A 198 -6.59 8.14 10.29
N ASP A 199 -6.12 6.98 10.78
CA ASP A 199 -6.97 6.02 11.50
C ASP A 199 -7.68 6.68 12.70
N THR A 200 -7.03 7.61 13.38
CA THR A 200 -7.62 8.39 14.48
C THR A 200 -8.78 9.28 14.00
N ASP A 201 -8.68 9.86 12.80
CA ASP A 201 -9.76 10.66 12.22
C ASP A 201 -10.97 9.75 11.92
N ILE A 202 -10.73 8.57 11.35
CA ILE A 202 -11.77 7.59 11.01
C ILE A 202 -12.46 7.05 12.27
N HIS A 203 -11.69 6.70 13.30
CA HIS A 203 -12.26 6.30 14.59
C HIS A 203 -13.11 7.40 15.23
N SER A 204 -12.75 8.66 15.04
CA SER A 204 -13.56 9.79 15.52
C SER A 204 -14.92 9.83 14.84
N TYR A 205 -14.99 9.64 13.51
CA TYR A 205 -16.27 9.50 12.80
C TYR A 205 -17.10 8.32 13.32
N ILE A 206 -16.49 7.14 13.44
CA ILE A 206 -17.16 5.92 13.92
C ILE A 206 -17.77 6.15 15.31
N HIS A 207 -17.00 6.74 16.22
CA HIS A 207 -17.45 7.01 17.59
C HIS A 207 -18.62 7.99 17.60
N CYS A 208 -18.51 9.12 16.90
CA CYS A 208 -19.56 10.14 16.85
C CYS A 208 -20.85 9.63 16.18
N ILE A 209 -20.75 8.81 15.13
CA ILE A 209 -21.91 8.18 14.48
C ILE A 209 -22.57 7.19 15.43
N ASN A 210 -21.81 6.35 16.13
CA ASN A 210 -22.39 5.42 17.10
C ASN A 210 -23.13 6.15 18.23
N GLN A 211 -22.59 7.27 18.72
CA GLN A 211 -23.26 8.08 19.73
C GLN A 211 -24.52 8.79 19.21
N ALA A 212 -24.58 9.14 17.93
CA ALA A 212 -25.73 9.82 17.35
C ALA A 212 -26.94 8.90 17.10
N TYR A 213 -26.70 7.58 16.98
CA TYR A 213 -27.72 6.57 16.65
C TYR A 213 -27.82 5.46 17.72
N SER A 214 -27.34 5.72 18.93
CA SER A 214 -27.59 4.88 20.12
C SER A 214 -28.87 5.31 20.81
#